data_AF-T0N937-F1
#
_entry.id   AF-T0N937-F1
#
_cell.length_a   1.000
_cell.length_b   1.000
_cell.length_c   1.000
_cell.angle_alpha   90.00
_cell.angle_beta   90.00
_cell.angle_gamma   90.00
#
_symmetry.space_group_name_H-M   'P 1'
#
loop_
_entity.id
_entity.type
_entity.pdbx_description
1 polymer ?
#
loop_
_entity_poly.entity_id
_entity_poly.type
_entity_poly.pdbx_seq_one_letter_code
_entity_poly.pdbx_strand_id
1 'polypeptide(L)'
;MRIMEIVHGYPPEYNAGSENYTLTISNELANSGHSVLVFSRFENPFVADYDVRYISDPGNDRIKRVLINNARNKDRFLDSTMDIFY
;
A
#
# COMPACT_ATOMS: atom_id res chain seq x y z
N MET A 1 -9.64 19.14 1.57
CA MET A 1 -8.67 18.97 2.69
C MET A 1 -7.45 18.19 2.18
N ARG A 2 -6.43 17.98 3.03
CA ARG A 2 -5.34 17.02 2.78
C ARG A 2 -5.59 15.79 3.66
N ILE A 3 -5.66 14.61 3.06
CA ILE A 3 -6.02 13.35 3.72
C ILE A 3 -4.90 12.34 3.45
N MET A 4 -4.45 11.64 4.49
CA MET A 4 -3.48 10.55 4.36
C MET A 4 -4.13 9.23 4.76
N GLU A 5 -4.13 8.26 3.86
CA GLU A 5 -4.57 6.89 4.10
C GLU A 5 -3.35 5.99 4.27
N ILE A 6 -3.39 5.08 5.25
CA ILE A 6 -2.31 4.13 5.52
C ILE A 6 -2.89 2.73 5.37
N VAL A 7 -2.32 1.95 4.46
CA VAL A 7 -2.82 0.62 4.10
C VAL A 7 -1.66 -0.32 3.80
N HIS A 8 -1.87 -1.64 3.93
CA HIS A 8 -0.76 -2.60 3.80
C HIS A 8 -0.23 -2.71 2.38
N GLY A 9 -1.12 -2.79 1.39
CA GLY A 9 -0.79 -2.65 -0.03
C GLY A 9 -1.69 -1.61 -0.71
N TYR A 10 -1.59 -1.44 -2.02
CA TYR A 10 -2.52 -0.62 -2.79
C TYR A 10 -2.54 -1.10 -4.25
N PRO A 11 -3.68 -1.02 -4.97
CA PRO A 11 -3.73 -1.40 -6.37
C PRO A 11 -2.85 -0.49 -7.26
N PRO A 12 -2.34 -1.01 -8.39
CA PRO A 12 -2.46 -2.40 -8.85
C PRO A 12 -1.49 -3.37 -8.17
N GLU A 13 -0.53 -2.92 -7.37
CA GLU A 13 0.54 -3.73 -6.80
C GLU A 13 0.02 -4.76 -5.77
N TYR A 14 -1.10 -4.47 -5.12
CA TYR A 14 -1.76 -5.39 -4.20
C TYR A 14 -3.28 -5.26 -4.29
N ASN A 15 -3.97 -6.36 -4.60
CA ASN A 15 -5.41 -6.39 -4.81
C ASN A 15 -6.07 -7.30 -3.77
N ALA A 16 -6.49 -6.72 -2.65
CA ALA A 16 -7.26 -7.38 -1.61
C ALA A 16 -8.44 -6.49 -1.17
N GLY A 17 -9.31 -7.01 -0.32
CA GLY A 17 -10.58 -6.36 0.02
C GLY A 17 -10.40 -4.95 0.58
N SER A 18 -9.55 -4.79 1.61
CA SER A 18 -9.22 -3.49 2.20
C SER A 18 -8.58 -2.55 1.18
N GLU A 19 -7.65 -3.05 0.38
CA GLU A 19 -6.90 -2.27 -0.59
C GLU A 19 -7.77 -1.73 -1.73
N ASN A 20 -8.69 -2.56 -2.25
CA ASN A 20 -9.66 -2.13 -3.25
C ASN A 20 -10.67 -1.14 -2.66
N TYR A 21 -11.04 -1.31 -1.39
CA TYR A 21 -11.90 -0.36 -0.69
C TYR A 21 -11.21 0.98 -0.50
N THR A 22 -9.94 0.99 -0.09
CA THR A 22 -9.12 2.20 0.00
C THR A 22 -9.04 2.88 -1.36
N LEU A 23 -8.74 2.16 -2.46
CA LEU A 23 -8.76 2.73 -3.82
C LEU A 23 -10.08 3.44 -4.13
N THR A 24 -11.21 2.81 -3.81
CA THR A 24 -12.54 3.39 -4.05
C THR A 24 -12.72 4.68 -3.25
N ILE A 25 -12.39 4.68 -1.95
CA ILE A 25 -12.48 5.89 -1.11
C ILE A 25 -11.54 6.99 -1.60
N SER A 26 -10.27 6.67 -1.91
CA SER A 26 -9.30 7.67 -2.36
C SER A 26 -9.82 8.41 -3.59
N ASN A 27 -10.44 7.67 -4.53
CA ASN A 27 -11.04 8.25 -5.72
C ASN A 27 -12.23 9.14 -5.41
N GLU A 28 -13.17 8.69 -4.57
CA GLU A 28 -14.34 9.51 -4.21
C GLU A 28 -13.96 10.79 -3.43
N LEU A 29 -12.95 10.71 -2.55
CA LEU A 29 -12.41 11.88 -1.86
C LEU A 29 -11.73 12.85 -2.84
N ALA A 30 -10.95 12.34 -3.78
CA ALA A 30 -10.30 13.15 -4.81
C ALA A 30 -11.31 13.82 -5.75
N ASN A 31 -12.35 13.08 -6.16
CA ASN A 31 -13.48 13.57 -6.97
C ASN A 31 -14.27 14.66 -6.22
N SER A 32 -14.38 14.53 -4.89
CA SER A 32 -14.95 15.56 -4.01
C SER A 32 -14.02 16.76 -3.79
N GLY A 33 -12.90 16.84 -4.52
CA GLY A 33 -12.00 17.98 -4.53
C GLY A 33 -10.93 17.97 -3.44
N HIS A 34 -10.74 16.85 -2.74
CA HIS A 34 -9.67 16.70 -1.75
C HIS A 34 -8.34 16.28 -2.37
N SER A 35 -7.24 16.52 -1.65
CA SER A 35 -5.93 15.97 -1.99
C SER A 35 -5.68 14.75 -1.11
N VAL A 36 -5.39 13.61 -1.72
CA VAL A 36 -5.23 12.32 -1.04
C VAL A 36 -3.79 11.84 -1.19
N LEU A 37 -3.21 11.34 -0.11
CA LEU A 37 -1.93 10.66 -0.09
C LEU A 37 -2.11 9.25 0.46
N VAL A 38 -1.83 8.24 -0.34
CA VAL A 38 -1.87 6.84 0.11
C VAL A 38 -0.46 6.41 0.48
N PHE A 39 -0.24 6.01 1.72
CA PHE A 39 0.99 5.37 2.17
C PHE A 39 0.78 3.86 2.23
N SER A 40 1.54 3.12 1.45
CA SER A 40 1.48 1.67 1.42
C SER A 40 2.84 1.03 1.32
N ARG A 41 2.89 -0.28 1.56
CA ARG A 41 4.09 -1.07 1.34
C ARG A 41 4.04 -1.67 -0.06
N PHE A 42 5.21 -2.00 -0.59
CA PHE A 42 5.35 -2.90 -1.74
C PHE A 42 6.44 -3.92 -1.44
N GLU A 43 6.50 -4.97 -2.24
CA GLU A 43 7.53 -6.00 -2.10
C GLU A 43 8.27 -6.17 -3.42
N ASN A 44 9.57 -5.89 -3.37
CA ASN A 44 10.46 -6.14 -4.49
C ASN A 44 11.82 -6.59 -3.95
N PRO A 45 12.22 -7.86 -4.17
CA PRO A 45 13.46 -8.42 -3.62
C PRO A 45 14.72 -7.85 -4.28
N PHE A 46 14.58 -7.09 -5.36
CA PHE A 46 15.68 -6.49 -6.11
C PHE A 46 15.97 -5.03 -5.74
N VAL A 47 15.22 -4.46 -4.78
CA VAL A 47 15.50 -3.12 -4.24
C VAL A 47 15.78 -3.16 -2.75
N ALA A 48 16.44 -2.10 -2.26
CA ALA A 48 16.84 -2.00 -0.87
C ALA A 48 15.63 -2.07 0.06
N ASP A 49 15.83 -2.66 1.23
CA ASP A 49 14.86 -2.65 2.31
C ASP A 49 14.56 -1.19 2.66
N TYR A 50 13.28 -0.86 2.84
CA TYR A 50 12.81 0.49 3.11
C TYR A 50 13.06 1.52 2.00
N ASP A 51 13.35 1.11 0.76
CA ASP A 51 13.35 2.01 -0.41
C ASP A 51 11.99 2.73 -0.51
N VAL A 52 12.01 4.07 -0.51
CA VAL A 52 10.80 4.91 -0.55
C VAL A 52 10.63 5.51 -1.92
N ARG A 53 9.42 5.38 -2.48
CA ARG A 53 9.04 5.96 -3.77
C ARG A 53 7.85 6.87 -3.62
N TYR A 54 7.89 7.99 -4.33
CA TYR A 54 6.79 8.94 -4.43
C TYR A 54 6.29 8.91 -5.86
N ILE A 55 5.02 8.56 -6.06
CA ILE A 55 4.41 8.49 -7.39
C ILE A 55 3.06 9.20 -7.41
N SER A 56 2.64 9.63 -8.59
CA SER A 56 1.26 10.07 -8.81
C SER A 56 0.41 8.86 -9.18
N ASP A 57 -0.86 8.87 -8.78
CA ASP A 57 -1.80 7.86 -9.24
C ASP A 57 -2.07 8.05 -10.75
N PRO A 58 -2.04 6.98 -11.55
CA PRO A 58 -2.25 7.09 -12.99
C PRO A 58 -3.69 7.48 -13.37
N GLY A 59 -4.68 7.23 -12.50
CA GLY A 59 -6.08 7.55 -12.75
C GLY A 59 -6.49 8.95 -12.30
N ASN A 60 -5.77 9.55 -11.34
CA ASN A 60 -6.14 10.85 -10.77
C ASN A 60 -4.95 11.60 -10.14
N ASP A 61 -4.55 12.73 -10.72
CA ASP A 61 -3.41 13.53 -10.24
C ASP A 61 -3.54 14.08 -8.81
N ARG A 62 -4.76 14.14 -8.26
CA ARG A 62 -5.01 14.55 -6.87
C ARG A 62 -4.68 13.48 -5.84
N ILE A 63 -4.45 12.26 -6.31
CA ILE A 63 -4.03 11.13 -5.50
C ILE A 63 -2.52 10.96 -5.71
N LYS A 64 -1.77 11.09 -4.62
CA LYS A 64 -0.34 10.77 -4.59
C LYS A 64 -0.15 9.51 -3.77
N ARG A 65 0.93 8.78 -4.05
CA ARG A 65 1.23 7.51 -3.38
C ARG A 65 2.66 7.53 -2.88
N VAL A 66 2.85 7.08 -1.64
CA VAL A 66 4.16 6.78 -1.05
C VAL A 66 4.24 5.28 -0.87
N LEU A 67 5.22 4.67 -1.52
CA LEU A 67 5.44 3.24 -1.45
C LEU A 67 6.76 2.98 -0.72
N ILE A 68 6.74 2.14 0.31
CA ILE A 68 7.94 1.69 1.00
C ILE A 68 8.19 0.21 0.77
N ASN A 69 9.41 -0.16 0.38
CA ASN A 69 9.75 -1.56 0.18
C ASN A 69 9.79 -2.29 1.53
N ASN A 70 9.14 -3.45 1.59
CA ASN A 70 9.21 -4.31 2.75
C ASN A 70 10.65 -4.76 3.01
N ALA A 71 11.02 -4.81 4.29
CA ALA A 71 12.28 -5.43 4.70
C ALA A 71 12.20 -6.94 4.61
N ARG A 72 13.30 -7.56 4.21
CA ARG A 72 13.41 -9.02 4.13
C ARG A 72 13.28 -9.63 5.53
N ASN A 73 12.56 -10.74 5.63
CA ASN A 73 12.39 -11.55 6.84
C ASN A 73 11.63 -10.89 8.01
N LYS A 74 10.78 -9.89 7.78
CA LYS A 74 10.19 -9.15 8.90
C LYS A 74 9.19 -9.96 9.74
N ASP A 75 8.39 -10.85 9.14
CA ASP A 75 7.36 -11.59 9.88
C ASP A 75 7.13 -12.98 9.29
N ARG A 76 7.78 -14.00 9.87
CA ARG A 76 7.30 -15.37 9.70
C ARG A 76 6.27 -15.60 10.80
N PHE A 77 4.99 -15.53 10.46
CA PHE A 77 3.89 -15.99 11.32
C PHE A 77 3.87 -17.51 11.41
N LEU A 78 5.04 -18.12 11.64
CA LEU A 78 5.17 -19.55 11.83
C LEU A 78 5.05 -19.82 13.33
N ASP A 79 3.97 -20.46 13.73
CA ASP A 79 3.81 -21.04 15.05
C ASP A 79 4.17 -22.51 14.99
N SER A 80 5.19 -22.92 15.75
CA SER A 80 5.69 -24.30 15.77
C SER A 80 4.66 -25.35 16.19
N THR A 81 3.55 -24.94 16.80
CA THR A 81 2.45 -25.81 17.23
C THR A 81 1.36 -25.91 16.17
N MET A 82 1.09 -24.82 15.44
CA MET A 82 0.05 -24.79 14.42
C MET A 82 0.55 -25.17 13.03
N ASP A 83 1.80 -24.86 12.72
CA ASP A 83 2.42 -25.04 11.40
C ASP A 83 3.27 -26.32 11.33
N ILE A 84 2.78 -27.40 11.93
CA ILE A 84 3.48 -28.71 12.00
C ILE A 84 3.48 -29.50 10.68
N PHE A 85 2.82 -29.00 9.64
CA PHE A 85 2.66 -29.70 8.35
C PHE A 85 3.38 -29.01 7.18
N TYR A 86 4.23 -28.03 7.43
CA TYR A 86 5.09 -27.40 6.41
C TYR A 86 6.44 -28.11 6.23
#